data_AF-A0A949YE85-F1
#
_entry.id   AF-A0A949YE85-F1
#
_cell.length_a   1.000
_cell.length_b   1.000
_cell.length_c   1.000
_cell.angle_alpha   90.00
_cell.angle_beta   90.00
_cell.angle_gamma   90.00
#
_symmetry.space_group_name_H-M   'P 1'
#
loop_
_entity.id
_entity.type
_entity.pdbx_description
1 polymer ?
#
loop_
_entity_poly.entity_id
_entity_poly.type
_entity_poly.pdbx_seq_one_letter_code
_entity_poly.pdbx_strand_id
1 'polypeptide(L)'
;MRLPNWFKLAWWALLIALLTYFLLQRYSDLVAGRPAPSDVFVFSVWAALVLVPLFQDLNLFGLEMKQEVRELRSEFKSELVNLRSEIRSTAEAHARANLVPLPDAELPALEKRAQVAVKKTIQQYGSPHEPSLTSPISVDDYTQSLFEARYSIERELRRIAATRLDIGGEGNPRPLVEIIGTLIESQLLDLGLASAIREVYAICSFAVHGQTPSEAQVHFVENVLPGLLKALHAIH
;
A
#
# COMPACT_ATOMS: atom_id res chain seq x y z
N MET A 1 6.08 64.39 17.48
CA MET A 1 7.37 63.74 17.13
C MET A 1 7.34 62.31 17.69
N ARG A 2 7.57 61.27 16.86
CA ARG A 2 7.59 59.87 17.32
C ARG A 2 8.94 59.59 17.98
N LEU A 3 8.97 59.49 19.31
CA LEU A 3 10.19 59.15 20.05
C LEU A 3 10.61 57.70 19.72
N PRO A 4 11.92 57.44 19.48
CA PRO A 4 12.43 56.10 19.19
C PRO A 4 12.13 55.11 20.33
N ASN A 5 11.87 53.84 20.00
CA ASN A 5 11.50 52.82 20.99
C ASN A 5 12.62 52.52 22.00
N TRP A 6 13.90 52.67 21.61
CA TRP A 6 15.04 52.51 22.51
C TRP A 6 15.07 53.59 23.61
N PHE A 7 14.62 54.81 23.30
CA PHE A 7 14.53 55.90 24.28
C PHE A 7 13.47 55.60 25.35
N LYS A 8 12.33 55.03 24.94
CA LYS A 8 11.27 54.62 25.87
C LYS A 8 11.75 53.50 26.80
N LEU A 9 12.51 52.54 26.27
CA LEU A 9 13.08 51.44 27.05
C LEU A 9 14.14 51.94 28.05
N ALA A 10 15.04 52.82 27.61
CA ALA A 10 16.04 53.43 28.49
C ALA A 10 15.39 54.28 29.59
N TRP A 11 14.36 55.05 29.23
CA TRP A 11 13.57 55.84 30.19
C TRP A 11 12.84 54.96 31.21
N TRP A 12 12.23 53.87 30.75
CA TRP A 12 11.54 52.91 31.61
C TRP A 12 12.50 52.19 32.57
N ALA A 13 13.67 51.75 32.08
CA ALA A 13 14.71 51.15 32.91
C ALA A 13 15.25 52.14 33.96
N LEU A 14 15.45 53.41 33.58
CA LEU A 14 15.85 54.48 34.49
C LEU A 14 14.79 54.73 35.57
N LEU A 15 13.51 54.70 35.19
CA LEU A 15 12.38 54.89 36.13
C LEU A 15 12.31 53.74 37.14
N ILE A 16 12.49 52.49 36.69
CA ILE A 16 12.59 51.33 37.60
C ILE A 16 13.79 51.48 38.54
N ALA A 17 14.97 51.81 38.00
CA ALA A 17 16.18 51.96 38.80
C ALA A 17 16.02 53.02 39.91
N LEU A 18 15.37 54.14 39.59
CA LEU A 18 15.14 55.24 40.53
C LEU A 18 14.13 54.85 41.63
N LEU A 19 13.04 54.16 41.27
CA LEU A 19 12.07 53.66 42.24
C LEU A 19 12.65 52.54 43.13
N THR A 20 13.44 51.63 42.54
CA THR A 20 14.17 50.61 43.30
C THR A 20 15.17 51.24 44.27
N TYR A 21 15.93 52.25 43.83
CA TYR A 21 16.86 52.96 44.71
C TYR A 21 16.15 53.64 45.89
N PHE A 22 15.01 54.30 45.63
CA PHE A 22 14.18 54.89 46.68
C PHE A 22 13.71 53.85 47.71
N LEU A 23 13.21 52.70 47.24
CA LEU A 23 12.75 51.62 48.11
C LEU A 23 13.89 50.97 48.91
N LEU A 24 15.10 50.88 48.34
CA LEU A 24 16.29 50.38 49.05
C LEU A 24 16.73 51.31 50.17
N GLN A 25 16.71 52.63 49.95
CA GLN A 25 17.01 53.62 51.00
C GLN A 25 16.03 53.54 52.17
N ARG A 26 14.76 53.20 51.89
CA ARG A 26 13.70 53.09 52.90
C ARG A 26 13.47 51.66 53.40
N TYR A 27 14.31 50.71 52.99
CA TYR A 27 14.17 49.30 53.33
C TYR A 27 14.20 49.05 54.85
N SER A 28 15.07 49.75 55.57
CA SER A 28 15.15 49.64 57.04
C SER A 28 13.84 50.01 57.74
N ASP A 29 13.16 51.06 57.27
CA ASP A 29 11.91 51.55 57.84
C ASP A 29 10.73 50.64 57.49
N LEU A 30 10.75 50.06 56.28
CA LEU A 30 9.76 49.11 55.80
C LEU A 30 9.79 47.82 56.61
N VAL A 31 10.97 47.25 56.84
CA VAL A 31 11.13 46.02 57.63
C VAL A 31 10.85 46.25 59.11
N ALA A 32 11.13 47.46 59.62
CA ALA A 32 10.79 47.87 60.97
C ALA A 32 9.27 48.14 61.18
N GLY A 33 8.45 47.99 60.13
CA GLY A 33 7.00 48.15 60.22
C GLY A 33 6.53 49.60 60.35
N ARG A 34 7.34 50.56 59.87
CA ARG A 34 7.02 52.00 59.91
C ARG A 34 6.90 52.61 58.50
N PRO A 35 6.06 52.06 57.61
CA PRO A 35 5.88 52.63 56.28
C PRO A 35 5.21 54.00 56.37
N ALA A 36 5.70 54.95 55.57
CA ALA A 36 4.95 56.16 55.29
C ALA A 36 3.93 55.89 54.17
N PRO A 37 2.83 56.67 54.08
CA PRO A 37 1.87 56.53 52.99
C PRO A 37 2.49 56.61 51.58
N SER A 38 3.58 57.36 51.44
CA SER A 38 4.34 57.45 50.18
C SER A 38 5.00 56.13 49.77
N ASP A 39 5.39 55.28 50.72
CA ASP A 39 6.06 54.00 50.41
C ASP A 39 5.11 53.01 49.77
N VAL A 40 3.87 52.94 50.26
CA VAL A 40 2.84 52.04 49.74
C VAL A 40 2.49 52.41 48.29
N PHE A 41 2.38 53.71 48.02
CA PHE A 41 2.13 54.22 46.68
C PHE A 41 3.30 53.91 45.72
N VAL A 42 4.53 54.23 46.13
CA VAL A 42 5.74 53.97 45.33
C VAL A 42 5.93 52.47 45.06
N PHE A 43 5.71 51.62 46.06
CA PHE A 43 5.80 50.17 45.92
C PHE A 43 4.77 49.63 44.93
N SER A 44 3.52 50.13 44.98
CA SER A 44 2.46 49.70 44.06
C SER A 44 2.75 50.09 42.61
N VAL A 45 3.24 51.31 42.38
CA VAL A 45 3.65 51.78 41.04
C VAL A 45 4.85 50.97 40.54
N TRP A 46 5.85 50.72 41.39
CA TRP A 46 7.01 49.91 41.06
C TRP A 46 6.63 48.46 40.71
N ALA A 47 5.79 47.83 41.52
CA ALA A 47 5.32 46.45 41.31
C ALA A 47 4.54 46.32 39.99
N ALA A 48 3.63 47.26 39.71
CA ALA A 48 2.91 47.29 38.44
C ALA A 48 3.87 47.44 37.25
N LEU A 49 4.86 48.35 37.34
CA LEU A 49 5.85 48.56 36.27
C LEU A 49 6.64 47.29 35.95
N VAL A 50 7.11 46.57 36.99
CA VAL A 50 7.87 45.32 36.84
C VAL A 50 6.99 44.17 36.31
N LEU A 51 5.71 44.13 36.68
CA LEU A 51 4.78 43.08 36.27
C LEU A 51 4.25 43.24 34.84
N VAL A 52 4.15 44.47 34.30
CA VAL A 52 3.66 44.73 32.93
C VAL A 52 4.36 43.88 31.85
N PRO A 53 5.71 43.81 31.76
CA PRO A 53 6.37 42.97 30.75
C PRO A 53 6.10 41.47 30.94
N LEU A 54 5.94 41.01 32.19
CA LEU A 54 5.60 39.61 32.51
C LEU A 54 4.25 39.19 31.93
N PHE A 55 3.28 40.10 31.78
CA PHE A 55 2.00 39.82 31.14
C PHE A 55 2.01 39.96 29.61
N GLN A 56 3.02 40.60 29.02
CA GLN A 56 3.12 40.74 27.56
C GLN A 56 3.67 39.47 26.89
N ASP A 57 4.51 38.70 27.57
CA ASP A 57 5.08 37.45 27.06
C ASP A 57 4.17 36.21 27.22
N LEU A 58 3.11 36.28 28.04
CA LEU A 58 2.15 35.18 28.21
C LEU A 58 1.19 34.97 27.01
N ASN A 59 1.17 35.90 26.05
CA ASN A 59 0.38 35.76 24.81
C ASN A 59 1.10 34.93 23.71
N LEU A 60 2.39 34.62 23.85
CA LEU A 60 3.17 33.91 22.82
C LEU A 60 3.00 32.38 22.91
N PHE A 61 2.94 31.82 24.13
CA PHE A 61 2.90 30.37 24.36
C PHE A 61 1.58 29.69 23.97
N GLY A 62 0.47 30.44 23.83
CA GLY A 62 -0.85 29.88 23.52
C GLY A 62 -1.21 29.81 22.03
N LEU A 63 -0.55 30.61 21.18
CA LEU A 63 -0.81 30.65 19.75
C LEU A 63 0.15 29.73 18.97
N GLU A 64 1.43 29.70 19.32
CA GLU A 64 2.42 28.81 18.70
C GLU A 64 2.09 27.34 18.95
N MET A 65 1.80 26.95 20.20
CA MET A 65 1.41 25.56 20.53
C MET A 65 0.11 25.14 19.82
N LYS A 66 -0.84 26.07 19.61
CA LYS A 66 -2.08 25.78 18.86
C LYS A 66 -1.83 25.63 17.36
N GLN A 67 -0.83 26.33 16.81
CA GLN A 67 -0.42 26.19 15.42
C GLN A 67 0.31 24.86 15.21
N GLU A 68 1.29 24.54 16.04
CA GLU A 68 2.03 23.27 15.99
C GLU A 68 1.10 22.06 16.13
N VAL A 69 0.14 22.09 17.07
CA VAL A 69 -0.83 20.99 17.24
C VAL A 69 -1.78 20.87 16.04
N ARG A 70 -2.11 21.97 15.35
CA ARG A 70 -2.92 21.95 14.13
C ARG A 70 -2.13 21.39 12.95
N GLU A 71 -0.87 21.80 12.81
CA GLU A 71 0.04 21.32 11.77
C GLU A 71 0.28 19.81 11.93
N LEU A 72 0.66 19.35 13.13
CA LEU A 72 0.82 17.93 13.45
C LEU A 72 -0.45 17.10 13.16
N ARG A 73 -1.64 17.61 13.51
CA ARG A 73 -2.90 16.93 13.18
C ARG A 73 -3.17 16.90 11.68
N SER A 74 -2.80 17.95 10.96
CA SER A 74 -2.99 18.04 9.52
C SER A 74 -2.02 17.10 8.77
N GLU A 75 -0.77 17.04 9.21
CA GLU A 75 0.25 16.12 8.71
C GLU A 75 -0.16 14.68 8.96
N PHE A 76 -0.54 14.33 10.18
CA PHE A 76 -0.99 12.98 10.52
C PHE A 76 -2.24 12.56 9.73
N LYS A 77 -3.19 13.48 9.52
CA LYS A 77 -4.36 13.22 8.67
C LYS A 77 -3.97 13.05 7.20
N SER A 78 -3.01 13.83 6.72
CA SER A 78 -2.49 13.72 5.36
C SER A 78 -1.73 12.41 5.16
N GLU A 79 -0.90 12.00 6.11
CA GLU A 79 -0.19 10.71 6.09
C GLU A 79 -1.17 9.55 6.14
N LEU A 80 -2.21 9.59 6.98
CA LEU A 80 -3.24 8.54 7.00
C LEU A 80 -4.02 8.46 5.68
N VAL A 81 -4.32 9.60 5.06
CA VAL A 81 -4.97 9.63 3.74
C VAL A 81 -4.03 9.09 2.67
N ASN A 82 -2.74 9.44 2.72
CA ASN A 82 -1.71 8.97 1.81
C ASN A 82 -1.49 7.46 1.96
N LEU A 83 -1.30 6.94 3.18
CA LEU A 83 -1.19 5.51 3.48
C LEU A 83 -2.42 4.72 3.01
N ARG A 84 -3.63 5.25 3.26
CA ARG A 84 -4.86 4.63 2.76
C ARG A 84 -4.93 4.63 1.24
N SER A 85 -4.48 5.69 0.59
CA SER A 85 -4.42 5.79 -0.87
C SER A 85 -3.36 4.86 -1.47
N GLU A 86 -2.24 4.70 -0.76
CA GLU A 86 -1.12 3.84 -1.16
C GLU A 86 -1.51 2.36 -1.06
N ILE A 87 -2.09 1.93 0.06
CA ILE A 87 -2.66 0.57 0.23
C ILE A 87 -3.72 0.27 -0.83
N ARG A 88 -4.55 1.25 -1.17
CA ARG A 88 -5.54 1.10 -2.23
C ARG A 88 -4.86 0.99 -3.60
N SER A 89 -3.83 1.78 -3.86
CA SER A 89 -3.09 1.77 -5.11
C SER A 89 -2.31 0.47 -5.33
N THR A 90 -1.71 -0.12 -4.28
CA THR A 90 -0.99 -1.39 -4.36
C THR A 90 -1.96 -2.55 -4.57
N ALA A 91 -3.10 -2.56 -3.89
CA ALA A 91 -4.15 -3.55 -4.13
C ALA A 91 -4.76 -3.44 -5.54
N GLU A 92 -4.97 -2.21 -6.04
CA GLU A 92 -5.45 -1.97 -7.41
C GLU A 92 -4.38 -2.30 -8.47
N ALA A 93 -3.09 -2.10 -8.17
CA ALA A 93 -1.98 -2.48 -9.04
C ALA A 93 -1.80 -4.00 -9.11
N HIS A 94 -1.90 -4.71 -7.99
CA HIS A 94 -1.94 -6.18 -7.96
C HIS A 94 -3.11 -6.73 -8.79
N ALA A 95 -4.30 -6.13 -8.65
CA ALA A 95 -5.47 -6.53 -9.44
C ALA A 95 -5.32 -6.26 -10.96
N ARG A 96 -4.41 -5.38 -11.37
CA ARG A 96 -4.21 -4.97 -12.77
C ARG A 96 -3.03 -5.63 -13.48
N ALA A 97 -2.01 -6.11 -12.76
CA ALA A 97 -0.73 -6.44 -13.41
C ALA A 97 -0.09 -7.78 -13.04
N ASN A 98 -0.35 -8.36 -11.86
CA ASN A 98 0.39 -9.54 -11.41
C ASN A 98 -0.50 -10.79 -11.36
N LEU A 99 -0.32 -11.71 -12.31
CA LEU A 99 -0.87 -13.07 -12.30
C LEU A 99 -0.12 -14.00 -11.32
N VAL A 100 0.64 -13.44 -10.39
CA VAL A 100 1.34 -14.18 -9.35
C VAL A 100 0.40 -14.31 -8.15
N PRO A 101 0.18 -15.53 -7.61
CA PRO A 101 -0.61 -15.73 -6.41
C PRO A 101 -0.13 -14.85 -5.25
N LEU A 102 -1.06 -14.33 -4.45
CA LEU A 102 -0.71 -13.62 -3.23
C LEU A 102 -0.07 -14.57 -2.21
N PRO A 103 0.80 -14.08 -1.31
CA PRO A 103 1.29 -14.86 -0.18
C PRO A 103 0.15 -15.39 0.70
N ASP A 104 0.32 -16.60 1.25
CA ASP A 104 -0.69 -17.28 2.07
C ASP A 104 -1.22 -16.43 3.23
N ALA A 105 -0.35 -15.62 3.84
CA ALA A 105 -0.71 -14.74 4.96
C ALA A 105 -1.76 -13.68 4.60
N GLU A 106 -1.87 -13.32 3.32
CA GLU A 106 -2.83 -12.31 2.83
C GLU A 106 -4.17 -12.92 2.39
N LEU A 107 -4.23 -14.24 2.19
CA LEU A 107 -5.43 -14.94 1.72
C LEU A 107 -6.66 -14.73 2.62
N PRO A 108 -6.58 -14.78 3.97
CA PRO A 108 -7.75 -14.56 4.83
C PRO A 108 -8.36 -13.16 4.68
N ALA A 109 -7.53 -12.15 4.45
CA ALA A 109 -7.99 -10.78 4.21
C ALA A 109 -8.59 -10.63 2.81
N LEU A 110 -8.00 -11.29 1.80
CA LEU A 110 -8.55 -11.34 0.44
C LEU A 110 -9.91 -12.04 0.42
N GLU A 111 -10.06 -13.18 1.11
CA GLU A 111 -11.30 -13.95 1.19
C GLU A 111 -12.45 -13.07 1.72
N LYS A 112 -12.24 -12.38 2.85
CA LYS A 112 -13.25 -11.46 3.42
C LYS A 112 -13.66 -10.36 2.44
N ARG A 113 -12.68 -9.75 1.76
CA ARG A 113 -12.96 -8.71 0.75
C ARG A 113 -13.73 -9.27 -0.46
N ALA A 114 -13.34 -10.45 -0.93
CA ALA A 114 -14.00 -11.14 -2.04
C ALA A 114 -15.45 -11.48 -1.69
N GLN A 115 -15.72 -12.04 -0.50
CA GLN A 115 -17.08 -12.35 -0.04
C GLN A 115 -17.97 -11.10 0.03
N VAL A 116 -17.45 -9.98 0.55
CA VAL A 116 -18.18 -8.70 0.59
C VAL A 116 -18.47 -8.20 -0.83
N ALA A 117 -17.50 -8.28 -1.74
CA ALA A 117 -17.68 -7.88 -3.13
C ALA A 117 -18.71 -8.75 -3.85
N VAL A 118 -18.63 -10.07 -3.71
CA VAL A 118 -19.58 -11.04 -4.27
C VAL A 118 -20.99 -10.75 -3.76
N LYS A 119 -21.17 -10.62 -2.44
CA LYS A 119 -22.48 -10.30 -1.83
C LYS A 119 -23.05 -8.98 -2.36
N LYS A 120 -22.22 -7.95 -2.47
CA LYS A 120 -22.61 -6.64 -3.02
C LYS A 120 -23.06 -6.76 -4.48
N THR A 121 -22.34 -7.51 -5.30
CA THR A 121 -22.67 -7.74 -6.71
C THR A 121 -24.00 -8.48 -6.86
N ILE A 122 -24.22 -9.55 -6.08
CA ILE A 122 -25.49 -10.29 -6.07
C ILE A 122 -26.66 -9.37 -5.69
N GLN A 123 -26.48 -8.52 -4.67
CA GLN A 123 -27.51 -7.55 -4.26
C GLN A 123 -27.78 -6.50 -5.34
N GLN A 124 -26.75 -6.09 -6.09
CA GLN A 124 -26.84 -5.03 -7.10
C GLN A 124 -27.54 -5.49 -8.39
N TYR A 125 -27.24 -6.70 -8.86
CA TYR A 125 -27.76 -7.21 -10.14
C TYR A 125 -28.92 -8.22 -9.97
N GLY A 126 -29.32 -8.49 -8.72
CA GLY A 126 -30.24 -9.57 -8.39
C GLY A 126 -29.55 -10.93 -8.46
N SER A 127 -30.17 -11.95 -7.84
CA SER A 127 -29.81 -13.33 -8.16
C SER A 127 -30.34 -13.60 -9.58
N PRO A 128 -29.49 -13.84 -10.60
CA PRO A 128 -30.01 -14.53 -11.77
C PRO A 128 -30.64 -15.82 -11.24
N HIS A 129 -31.88 -16.13 -11.65
CA HIS A 129 -32.61 -17.37 -11.34
C HIS A 129 -31.68 -18.41 -10.76
N GLU A 130 -31.75 -18.71 -9.46
CA GLU A 130 -30.83 -19.64 -8.79
C GLU A 130 -30.61 -20.84 -9.73
N PRO A 131 -29.47 -20.93 -10.45
CA PRO A 131 -29.07 -22.21 -10.97
C PRO A 131 -28.90 -23.00 -9.68
N SER A 132 -29.54 -24.15 -9.55
CA SER A 132 -29.34 -25.00 -8.39
C SER A 132 -27.86 -25.36 -8.32
N LEU A 133 -27.07 -24.56 -7.60
CA LEU A 133 -25.63 -24.73 -7.37
C LEU A 133 -25.33 -25.93 -6.47
N THR A 134 -26.35 -26.76 -6.20
CA THR A 134 -26.22 -28.09 -5.61
C THR A 134 -25.61 -29.10 -6.58
N SER A 135 -25.63 -28.82 -7.88
CA SER A 135 -24.81 -29.58 -8.83
C SER A 135 -23.34 -29.21 -8.64
N PRO A 136 -22.43 -30.19 -8.49
CA PRO A 136 -20.99 -29.93 -8.53
C PRO A 136 -20.66 -29.08 -9.76
N ILE A 137 -19.72 -28.15 -9.62
CA ILE A 137 -19.13 -27.47 -10.78
C ILE A 137 -18.46 -28.56 -11.62
N SER A 138 -19.16 -29.05 -12.65
CA SER A 138 -18.72 -30.12 -13.52
C SER A 138 -18.51 -29.57 -14.92
N VAL A 139 -17.33 -29.80 -15.46
CA VAL A 139 -17.10 -29.75 -16.91
C VAL A 139 -17.44 -31.12 -17.50
N ASP A 140 -17.72 -31.18 -18.79
CA ASP A 140 -17.88 -32.45 -19.49
C ASP A 140 -16.55 -33.22 -19.55
N ASP A 141 -16.64 -34.54 -19.73
CA ASP A 141 -15.48 -35.45 -19.72
C ASP A 141 -14.44 -35.09 -20.81
N TYR A 142 -14.86 -34.53 -21.94
CA TYR A 142 -13.93 -34.11 -23.01
C TYR A 142 -13.14 -32.87 -22.59
N THR A 143 -13.81 -31.85 -22.05
CA THR A 143 -13.15 -30.66 -21.52
C THR A 143 -12.16 -31.02 -20.41
N GLN A 144 -12.52 -31.95 -19.52
CA GLN A 144 -11.60 -32.47 -18.51
C GLN A 144 -10.38 -33.15 -19.14
N SER A 145 -10.59 -34.06 -20.09
CA SER A 145 -9.51 -34.78 -20.77
C SER A 145 -8.54 -33.83 -21.51
N LEU A 146 -9.07 -32.79 -22.15
CA LEU A 146 -8.27 -31.76 -22.83
C LEU A 146 -7.50 -30.86 -21.84
N PHE A 147 -8.06 -30.58 -20.67
CA PHE A 147 -7.34 -29.90 -19.59
C PHE A 147 -6.16 -30.76 -19.11
N GLU A 148 -6.37 -32.05 -18.88
CA GLU A 148 -5.33 -32.99 -18.48
C GLU A 148 -4.22 -33.13 -19.54
N ALA A 149 -4.60 -33.16 -20.83
CA ALA A 149 -3.67 -33.17 -21.95
C ALA A 149 -2.78 -31.92 -21.96
N ARG A 150 -3.38 -30.73 -21.85
CA ARG A 150 -2.65 -29.46 -21.77
C ARG A 150 -1.71 -29.42 -20.58
N TYR A 151 -2.21 -29.76 -19.39
CA TYR A 151 -1.42 -29.78 -18.17
C TYR A 151 -0.19 -30.69 -18.30
N SER A 152 -0.38 -31.88 -18.88
CA SER A 152 0.71 -32.85 -19.07
C SER A 152 1.81 -32.31 -20.00
N ILE A 153 1.42 -31.68 -21.12
CA ILE A 153 2.37 -31.04 -22.04
C ILE A 153 3.10 -29.88 -21.37
N GLU A 154 2.38 -28.98 -20.70
CA GLU A 154 2.98 -27.84 -20.00
C GLU A 154 3.98 -28.30 -18.93
N ARG A 155 3.64 -29.32 -18.16
CA ARG A 155 4.50 -29.88 -17.14
C ARG A 155 5.80 -30.43 -17.72
N GLU A 156 5.72 -31.20 -18.81
CA GLU A 156 6.92 -31.75 -19.46
C GLU A 156 7.80 -30.66 -20.08
N LEU A 157 7.22 -29.67 -20.75
CA LEU A 157 7.98 -28.56 -21.32
C LEU A 157 8.69 -27.74 -20.23
N ARG A 158 8.01 -27.47 -19.11
CA ARG A 158 8.61 -26.80 -17.95
C ARG A 158 9.70 -27.65 -17.30
N ARG A 159 9.50 -28.97 -17.19
CA ARG A 159 10.53 -29.90 -16.72
C ARG A 159 11.79 -29.80 -17.59
N ILE A 160 11.65 -29.93 -18.91
CA ILE A 160 12.80 -29.87 -19.85
C ILE A 160 13.50 -28.51 -19.75
N ALA A 161 12.73 -27.42 -19.72
CA ALA A 161 13.29 -26.07 -19.60
C ALA A 161 14.10 -25.90 -18.31
N ALA A 162 13.58 -26.39 -17.18
CA ALA A 162 14.28 -26.34 -15.90
C ALA A 162 15.52 -27.26 -15.89
N THR A 163 15.40 -28.51 -16.36
CA THR A 163 16.50 -29.48 -16.25
C THR A 163 17.61 -29.26 -17.27
N ARG A 164 17.30 -28.78 -18.48
CA ARG A 164 18.27 -28.64 -19.58
C ARG A 164 18.85 -27.24 -19.69
N LEU A 165 18.07 -26.22 -19.31
CA LEU A 165 18.40 -24.82 -19.56
C LEU A 165 18.40 -23.95 -18.28
N ASP A 166 17.99 -24.50 -17.14
CA ASP A 166 17.85 -23.76 -15.87
C ASP A 166 16.96 -22.50 -15.99
N ILE A 167 15.88 -22.61 -16.76
CA ILE A 167 14.89 -21.54 -16.94
C ILE A 167 13.47 -22.00 -16.57
N GLY A 168 12.62 -21.05 -16.15
CA GLY A 168 11.19 -21.30 -15.98
C GLY A 168 10.82 -22.05 -14.69
N GLY A 169 11.70 -22.06 -13.69
CA GLY A 169 11.42 -22.60 -12.35
C GLY A 169 10.38 -21.80 -11.56
N GLU A 170 10.02 -22.30 -10.37
CA GLU A 170 8.90 -21.81 -9.55
C GLU A 170 8.94 -20.31 -9.21
N GLY A 171 10.14 -19.70 -9.16
CA GLY A 171 10.32 -18.26 -8.90
C GLY A 171 10.35 -17.36 -10.14
N ASN A 172 10.35 -17.92 -11.35
CA ASN A 172 10.39 -17.16 -12.60
C ASN A 172 9.54 -17.85 -13.69
N PRO A 173 8.20 -17.86 -13.53
CA PRO A 173 7.32 -18.52 -14.48
C PRO A 173 7.39 -17.82 -15.84
N ARG A 174 7.82 -18.57 -16.86
CA ARG A 174 7.82 -18.10 -18.25
C ARG A 174 6.56 -18.54 -19.00
N PRO A 175 6.05 -17.73 -19.94
CA PRO A 175 5.01 -18.14 -20.87
C PRO A 175 5.44 -19.36 -21.69
N LEU A 176 4.51 -20.27 -21.97
CA LEU A 176 4.84 -21.50 -22.70
C LEU A 176 5.40 -21.22 -24.10
N VAL A 177 4.92 -20.18 -24.76
CA VAL A 177 5.40 -19.75 -26.09
C VAL A 177 6.90 -19.45 -26.05
N GLU A 178 7.36 -18.77 -25.00
CA GLU A 178 8.77 -18.45 -24.80
C GLU A 178 9.59 -19.70 -24.51
N ILE A 179 9.05 -20.60 -23.67
CA ILE A 179 9.69 -21.90 -23.37
C ILE A 179 9.88 -22.69 -24.68
N ILE A 180 8.83 -22.85 -25.50
CA ILE A 180 8.92 -23.59 -26.77
C ILE A 180 9.95 -22.93 -27.69
N GLY A 181 9.97 -21.60 -27.81
CA GLY A 181 10.97 -20.89 -28.61
C GLY A 181 12.39 -21.21 -28.17
N THR A 182 12.66 -21.11 -26.87
CA THR A 182 13.99 -21.37 -26.31
C THR A 182 14.42 -22.84 -26.50
N LEU A 183 13.48 -23.78 -26.39
CA LEU A 183 13.77 -25.20 -26.62
C LEU A 183 14.09 -25.51 -28.08
N ILE A 184 13.47 -24.82 -29.04
CA ILE A 184 13.81 -24.92 -30.47
C ILE A 184 15.20 -24.33 -30.73
N GLU A 185 15.48 -23.13 -30.21
CA GLU A 185 16.78 -22.46 -30.36
C GLU A 185 17.92 -23.31 -29.79
N SER A 186 17.65 -24.01 -28.69
CA SER A 186 18.59 -24.92 -28.03
C SER A 186 18.65 -26.31 -28.68
N GLN A 187 17.93 -26.53 -29.79
CA GLN A 187 17.86 -27.80 -30.54
C GLN A 187 17.35 -29.00 -29.70
N LEU A 188 16.62 -28.73 -28.61
CA LEU A 188 15.98 -29.76 -27.79
C LEU A 188 14.62 -30.18 -28.38
N LEU A 189 13.98 -29.30 -29.16
CA LEU A 189 12.79 -29.60 -29.95
C LEU A 189 13.07 -29.31 -31.42
N ASP A 190 12.70 -30.23 -32.30
CA ASP A 190 12.63 -29.94 -33.72
C ASP A 190 11.33 -29.17 -34.06
N LEU A 191 11.30 -28.56 -35.24
CA LEU A 191 10.16 -27.76 -35.69
C LEU A 191 8.86 -28.56 -35.86
N GLY A 192 8.95 -29.84 -36.23
CA GLY A 192 7.79 -30.71 -36.39
C GLY A 192 7.16 -31.04 -35.05
N LEU A 193 7.98 -31.47 -34.08
CA LEU A 193 7.53 -31.74 -32.72
C LEU A 193 6.95 -30.47 -32.06
N ALA A 194 7.61 -29.32 -32.22
CA ALA A 194 7.12 -28.05 -31.71
C ALA A 194 5.79 -27.61 -32.36
N SER A 195 5.61 -27.85 -33.66
CA SER A 195 4.36 -27.55 -34.36
C SER A 195 3.21 -28.40 -33.81
N ALA A 196 3.42 -29.71 -33.64
CA ALA A 196 2.41 -30.61 -33.09
C ALA A 196 2.03 -30.23 -31.65
N ILE A 197 3.02 -29.86 -30.83
CA ILE A 197 2.79 -29.35 -29.47
C ILE A 197 1.91 -28.09 -29.49
N ARG A 198 2.21 -27.12 -30.37
CA ARG A 198 1.43 -25.88 -30.47
C ARG A 198 -0.01 -26.13 -30.89
N GLU A 199 -0.23 -27.06 -31.83
CA GLU A 199 -1.58 -27.40 -32.30
C GLU A 199 -2.41 -28.06 -31.18
N VAL A 200 -1.84 -29.06 -30.49
CA VAL A 200 -2.50 -29.69 -29.34
C VAL A 200 -2.77 -28.65 -28.24
N TYR A 201 -1.80 -27.80 -27.93
CA TYR A 201 -1.97 -26.72 -26.95
C TYR A 201 -3.08 -25.74 -27.34
N ALA A 202 -3.19 -25.38 -28.62
CA ALA A 202 -4.21 -24.47 -29.12
C ALA A 202 -5.62 -25.07 -28.96
N ILE A 203 -5.82 -26.32 -29.37
CA ILE A 203 -7.09 -27.03 -29.23
C ILE A 203 -7.49 -27.15 -27.76
N CYS A 204 -6.55 -27.57 -26.89
CA CYS A 204 -6.85 -27.69 -25.47
C CYS A 204 -7.14 -26.33 -24.83
N SER A 205 -6.41 -25.28 -25.23
CA SER A 205 -6.66 -23.92 -24.75
C SER A 205 -8.02 -23.39 -25.20
N PHE A 206 -8.45 -23.71 -26.41
CA PHE A 206 -9.78 -23.39 -26.92
C PHE A 206 -10.87 -23.95 -26.00
N ALA A 207 -10.75 -25.23 -25.63
CA ALA A 207 -11.64 -25.90 -24.66
C ALA A 207 -11.61 -25.23 -23.28
N VAL A 208 -10.41 -25.01 -22.73
CA VAL A 208 -10.23 -24.40 -21.39
C VAL A 208 -10.76 -22.98 -21.33
N HIS A 209 -10.76 -22.24 -22.44
CA HIS A 209 -11.37 -20.91 -22.54
C HIS A 209 -12.90 -20.93 -22.72
N GLY A 210 -13.54 -22.10 -22.58
CA GLY A 210 -14.99 -22.25 -22.61
C GLY A 210 -15.59 -22.35 -24.01
N GLN A 211 -14.77 -22.63 -25.03
CA GLN A 211 -15.23 -22.88 -26.38
C GLN A 211 -15.29 -24.39 -26.65
N THR A 212 -16.20 -24.85 -27.50
CA THR A 212 -16.35 -26.28 -27.78
C THR A 212 -15.51 -26.68 -28.99
N PRO A 213 -14.46 -27.51 -28.84
CA PRO A 213 -13.74 -28.05 -29.99
C PRO A 213 -14.63 -29.00 -30.80
N SER A 214 -14.33 -29.12 -32.09
CA SER A 214 -14.93 -30.15 -32.94
C SER A 214 -14.46 -31.56 -32.55
N GLU A 215 -15.28 -32.57 -32.83
CA GLU A 215 -14.94 -33.99 -32.61
C GLU A 215 -13.62 -34.38 -33.29
N ALA A 216 -13.37 -33.86 -34.50
CA ALA A 216 -12.11 -34.09 -35.22
C ALA A 216 -10.89 -33.51 -34.48
N GLN A 217 -11.03 -32.36 -33.82
CA GLN A 217 -9.96 -31.76 -33.02
C GLN A 217 -9.71 -32.55 -31.74
N VAL A 218 -10.76 -33.04 -31.07
CA VAL A 218 -10.65 -33.90 -29.89
C VAL A 218 -9.90 -35.19 -30.26
N HIS A 219 -10.36 -35.88 -31.31
CA HIS A 219 -9.75 -37.11 -31.79
C HIS A 219 -8.30 -36.90 -32.25
N PHE A 220 -7.98 -35.75 -32.87
CA PHE A 220 -6.60 -35.39 -33.18
C PHE A 220 -5.72 -35.35 -31.92
N VAL A 221 -6.17 -34.67 -30.86
CA VAL A 221 -5.44 -34.59 -29.59
C VAL A 221 -5.23 -35.99 -28.99
N GLU A 222 -6.29 -36.80 -28.91
CA GLU A 222 -6.24 -38.15 -28.34
C GLU A 222 -5.21 -39.05 -29.04
N ASN A 223 -5.13 -38.97 -30.37
CA ASN A 223 -4.20 -39.80 -31.14
C ASN A 223 -2.75 -39.32 -31.06
N VAL A 224 -2.54 -38.01 -31.00
CA VAL A 224 -1.21 -37.41 -31.07
C VAL A 224 -0.55 -37.31 -29.69
N LEU A 225 -1.34 -37.06 -28.65
CA LEU A 225 -0.85 -36.79 -27.30
C LEU A 225 0.07 -37.89 -26.73
N PRO A 226 -0.25 -39.20 -26.79
CA PRO A 226 0.62 -40.22 -26.22
C PRO A 226 2.02 -40.23 -26.85
N GLY A 227 2.08 -40.03 -28.17
CA GLY A 227 3.33 -39.94 -28.92
C GLY A 227 4.13 -38.69 -28.53
N LEU A 228 3.46 -37.54 -28.42
CA LEU A 228 4.09 -36.30 -27.97
C LEU A 228 4.67 -36.41 -26.56
N LEU A 229 3.89 -36.93 -25.60
CA LEU A 229 4.36 -37.09 -24.23
C LEU A 229 5.55 -38.04 -24.17
N LYS A 230 5.52 -39.14 -24.92
CA LYS A 230 6.66 -40.07 -25.01
C LYS A 230 7.91 -39.38 -25.57
N ALA A 231 7.76 -38.57 -26.62
CA ALA A 231 8.87 -37.81 -27.20
C ALA A 231 9.45 -36.79 -26.21
N LEU A 232 8.59 -36.03 -25.51
CA LEU A 232 9.01 -35.07 -24.48
C LEU A 232 9.70 -35.75 -23.29
N HIS A 233 9.19 -36.89 -22.83
CA HIS A 233 9.82 -37.67 -21.75
C HIS A 233 11.22 -38.17 -22.11
N ALA A 234 11.48 -38.48 -23.39
CA ALA A 234 12.78 -38.93 -23.85
C ALA A 234 13.88 -37.85 -23.80
N ILE A 235 13.49 -36.58 -23.63
CA ILE A 235 14.41 -35.45 -23.45
C ILE A 235 14.75 -35.35 -21.95
N HIS A 236 15.90 -35.94 -21.58
CA HIS A 236 16.46 -35.96 -20.22
C HIS A 236 17.49 -34.86 -19.98
#